data_AF-A0A956NUT3-F1
#
_entry.id   AF-A0A956NUT3-F1
#
_cell.length_a   1.000
_cell.length_b   1.000
_cell.length_c   1.000
_cell.angle_alpha   90.00
_cell.angle_beta   90.00
_cell.angle_gamma   90.00
#
_symmetry.space_group_name_H-M   'P 1'
#
loop_
_entity.id
_entity.type
_entity.pdbx_description
1 polymer ?
#
loop_
_entity_poly.entity_id
_entity_poly.type
_entity_poly.pdbx_seq_one_letter_code
_entity_poly.pdbx_strand_id
1 'polypeptide(L)'
;MDNFKGAIKFFKDVEEIQNYLNENKDYSNLANLTFIGQEYTEPLEIEKVDLIISQYAGFVGQATKQYLKVGGILLCNDSHGDATLAKMDKDFQFIGVVTNDKTIQTMNVENYFKLPKDRPIDLTSVKEKMKGLNYKLKSENYLFQKIK
;
A
#
# COMPACT_ATOMS: atom_id res chain seq x y z
N MET A 1 10.35 10.70 2.71
CA MET A 1 8.95 11.03 2.43
C MET A 1 8.88 11.61 1.03
N ASP A 2 7.91 11.17 0.22
CA ASP A 2 7.69 11.71 -1.13
C ASP A 2 7.33 13.20 -1.02
N ASN A 3 8.12 14.05 -1.66
CA ASN A 3 7.99 15.50 -1.62
C ASN A 3 7.83 16.10 -3.03
N PHE A 4 7.36 15.28 -3.99
CA PHE A 4 7.22 15.72 -5.37
C PHE A 4 6.15 16.81 -5.50
N LYS A 5 6.60 18.07 -5.51
CA LYS A 5 5.75 19.27 -5.68
C LYS A 5 4.93 19.26 -6.96
N GLY A 6 5.30 18.43 -7.94
CA GLY A 6 4.54 18.29 -9.19
C GLY A 6 3.17 17.65 -9.01
N ALA A 7 2.93 16.87 -7.95
CA ALA A 7 1.64 16.24 -7.71
C ALA A 7 0.53 17.30 -7.50
N ILE A 8 0.76 18.28 -6.63
CA ILE A 8 -0.20 19.37 -6.37
C ILE A 8 -0.49 20.15 -7.66
N LYS A 9 0.52 20.37 -8.51
CA LYS A 9 0.33 21.05 -9.80
C LYS A 9 -0.50 20.20 -10.76
N PHE A 10 -0.21 18.91 -10.86
CA PHE A 10 -0.90 17.97 -11.74
C PHE A 10 -2.40 17.88 -11.42
N PHE A 11 -2.75 17.78 -10.14
CA PHE A 11 -4.14 17.67 -9.70
C PHE A 11 -4.90 19.01 -9.64
N LYS A 12 -4.35 20.12 -10.18
CA LYS A 12 -5.12 21.36 -10.37
C LYS A 12 -6.22 21.19 -11.41
N ASP A 13 -5.98 20.35 -12.41
CA ASP A 13 -6.90 20.09 -13.51
C ASP A 13 -7.73 18.83 -13.23
N VAL A 14 -8.29 18.73 -12.02
CA VAL A 14 -8.97 17.51 -11.52
C VAL A 14 -10.15 17.08 -12.41
N GLU A 15 -10.85 18.04 -13.03
CA GLU A 15 -11.95 17.77 -13.96
C GLU A 15 -11.47 17.04 -15.22
N GLU A 16 -10.35 17.45 -15.79
CA GLU A 16 -9.76 16.80 -16.97
C GLU A 16 -9.31 15.38 -16.64
N ILE A 17 -8.67 15.19 -15.48
CA ILE A 17 -8.28 13.86 -15.00
C ILE A 17 -9.52 12.99 -14.77
N GLN A 18 -10.57 13.54 -14.16
CA GLN A 18 -11.80 12.80 -13.93
C GLN A 18 -12.50 12.42 -15.25
N ASN A 19 -12.49 13.27 -16.26
CA ASN A 19 -12.99 12.95 -17.59
C ASN A 19 -12.19 11.80 -18.23
N TYR A 20 -10.85 11.89 -18.19
CA TYR A 20 -9.98 10.82 -18.65
C TYR A 20 -10.27 9.49 -17.95
N LEU A 21 -10.46 9.48 -16.63
CA LEU A 21 -10.83 8.27 -15.88
C LEU A 21 -12.18 7.71 -16.32
N ASN A 22 -13.17 8.57 -16.56
CA ASN A 22 -14.50 8.16 -16.99
C ASN A 22 -14.53 7.57 -18.40
N GLU A 23 -13.64 8.01 -19.28
CA GLU A 23 -13.49 7.51 -20.65
C GLU A 23 -12.75 6.15 -20.72
N ASN A 24 -11.91 5.85 -19.73
CA ASN A 24 -10.99 4.69 -19.76
C ASN A 24 -11.31 3.59 -18.73
N LYS A 25 -12.42 3.70 -17.99
CA LYS A 25 -12.84 2.70 -16.99
C LYS A 25 -13.70 1.59 -17.60
N ASP A 26 -13.62 0.40 -17.02
CA ASP A 26 -14.43 -0.77 -17.43
C ASP A 26 -15.77 -0.90 -16.68
N TYR A 27 -16.07 0.01 -15.75
CA TYR A 27 -17.32 0.00 -14.95
C TYR A 27 -18.27 1.13 -15.37
N SER A 28 -19.58 0.99 -15.12
CA SER A 28 -20.61 1.92 -15.62
C SER A 28 -20.69 3.24 -14.84
N ASN A 29 -20.59 3.19 -13.51
CA ASN A 29 -20.76 4.36 -12.64
C ASN A 29 -19.67 5.42 -12.87
N LEU A 30 -20.00 6.70 -12.70
CA LEU A 30 -19.00 7.79 -12.80
C LEU A 30 -17.90 7.63 -11.74
N ALA A 31 -16.66 7.79 -12.17
CA ALA A 31 -15.51 7.91 -11.29
C ALA A 31 -15.56 9.27 -10.59
N ASN A 32 -15.37 9.27 -9.26
CA ASN A 32 -15.16 10.47 -8.47
C ASN A 32 -13.70 10.52 -8.04
N LEU A 33 -13.04 11.67 -8.23
CA LEU A 33 -11.66 11.88 -7.86
C LEU A 33 -11.54 13.04 -6.86
N THR A 34 -10.89 12.77 -5.73
CA THR A 34 -10.48 13.80 -4.77
C THR A 34 -8.97 13.69 -4.54
N PHE A 35 -8.27 14.83 -4.64
CA PHE A 35 -6.85 14.92 -4.33
C PHE A 35 -6.65 15.66 -3.00
N ILE A 36 -5.88 15.06 -2.08
CA ILE A 36 -5.53 15.66 -0.80
C ILE A 36 -4.02 15.89 -0.78
N GLY A 37 -3.61 17.14 -1.01
CA GLY A 37 -2.20 17.54 -1.08
C GLY A 37 -1.58 17.79 0.30
N GLN A 38 -1.59 16.80 1.18
CA GLN A 38 -1.04 16.88 2.55
C GLN A 38 -0.19 15.66 2.92
N GLU A 39 0.52 15.73 4.04
CA GLU A 39 1.20 14.55 4.60
C GLU A 39 0.17 13.53 5.12
N TYR A 40 0.26 12.28 4.65
CA TYR A 40 -0.67 11.22 5.02
C TYR A 40 -0.50 10.73 6.47
N THR A 41 0.54 11.17 7.17
CA THR A 41 0.73 10.92 8.61
C THR A 41 -0.11 11.85 9.47
N GLU A 42 -0.58 12.97 8.90
CA GLU A 42 -1.54 13.86 9.53
C GLU A 42 -2.97 13.36 9.30
N PRO A 43 -3.93 13.73 10.17
CA PRO A 43 -5.33 13.34 10.00
C PRO A 43 -5.87 13.72 8.61
N LEU A 44 -6.40 12.72 7.90
CA LEU A 44 -7.14 12.87 6.65
C LEU A 44 -8.64 12.91 6.94
N GLU A 45 -9.34 13.89 6.36
CA GLU A 45 -10.80 14.01 6.42
C GLU A 45 -11.47 13.11 5.38
N ILE A 46 -11.28 11.79 5.52
CA ILE A 46 -11.84 10.77 4.63
C ILE A 46 -12.66 9.74 5.39
N GLU A 47 -13.67 9.20 4.71
CA GLU A 47 -14.38 8.01 5.21
C GLU A 47 -13.48 6.77 5.16
N LYS A 48 -13.88 5.73 5.88
CA LYS A 48 -13.17 4.45 5.79
C LYS A 48 -13.36 3.84 4.40
N VAL A 49 -12.29 3.29 3.85
CA VAL A 49 -12.22 2.70 2.52
C VAL A 49 -12.06 1.18 2.56
N ASP A 50 -12.38 0.53 1.45
CA ASP A 50 -12.22 -0.92 1.29
C ASP A 50 -10.83 -1.32 0.77
N LEU A 51 -10.10 -0.37 0.17
CA LEU A 51 -8.78 -0.59 -0.42
C LEU A 51 -7.85 0.61 -0.17
N ILE A 52 -6.62 0.33 0.25
CA ILE A 52 -5.51 1.29 0.29
C ILE A 52 -4.38 0.75 -0.58
N ILE A 53 -3.81 1.63 -1.41
CA ILE A 53 -2.67 1.32 -2.27
C ILE A 53 -1.47 2.16 -1.83
N SER A 54 -0.40 1.50 -1.38
CA SER A 54 0.83 2.12 -0.90
C SER A 54 2.02 1.75 -1.79
N GLN A 55 2.44 2.68 -2.63
CA GLN A 55 3.51 2.45 -3.60
C GLN A 55 4.64 3.46 -3.42
N TYR A 56 5.82 2.97 -3.01
CA TYR A 56 7.06 3.73 -2.94
C TYR A 56 7.00 5.01 -2.07
N ALA A 57 6.00 5.13 -1.20
CA ALA A 57 5.70 6.36 -0.46
C ALA A 57 6.10 6.33 1.03
N GLY A 58 6.83 5.31 1.49
CA GLY A 58 7.16 5.11 2.90
C GLY A 58 6.17 4.18 3.59
N PHE A 59 5.77 4.49 4.82
CA PHE A 59 4.95 3.62 5.68
C PHE A 59 3.45 3.97 5.63
N VAL A 60 2.89 4.11 4.42
CA VAL A 60 1.49 4.55 4.24
C VAL A 60 0.53 3.53 4.85
N GLY A 61 0.78 2.23 4.68
CA GLY A 61 -0.11 1.19 5.20
C GLY A 61 -0.28 1.25 6.71
N GLN A 62 0.78 1.62 7.44
CA GLN A 62 0.72 1.84 8.89
C GLN A 62 0.03 3.16 9.25
N ALA A 63 0.39 4.26 8.60
CA ALA A 63 -0.18 5.59 8.89
C ALA A 63 -1.68 5.67 8.59
N THR A 64 -2.13 4.97 7.55
CA THR A 64 -3.51 5.03 7.05
C THR A 64 -4.39 3.85 7.48
N LYS A 65 -3.85 2.91 8.28
CA LYS A 65 -4.58 1.72 8.77
C LYS A 65 -5.93 2.05 9.40
N GLN A 66 -6.06 3.18 10.08
CA GLN A 66 -7.30 3.62 10.71
C GLN A 66 -8.43 3.90 9.71
N TYR A 67 -8.08 4.30 8.48
CA TYR A 67 -9.01 4.57 7.38
C TYR A 67 -9.38 3.32 6.60
N LEU A 68 -8.69 2.19 6.80
CA LEU A 68 -9.08 0.92 6.20
C LEU A 68 -10.19 0.26 7.02
N LYS A 69 -11.27 -0.18 6.37
CA LYS A 69 -12.32 -0.99 7.03
C LYS A 69 -11.76 -2.34 7.48
N VAL A 70 -12.32 -2.94 8.53
CA VAL A 70 -12.09 -4.36 8.82
C VAL A 70 -12.63 -5.17 7.64
N GLY A 71 -11.84 -6.14 7.16
CA GLY A 71 -12.07 -6.87 5.92
C GLY A 71 -11.48 -6.20 4.67
N GLY A 72 -11.13 -4.91 4.74
CA GLY A 72 -10.51 -4.16 3.66
C GLY A 72 -9.08 -4.60 3.36
N ILE A 73 -8.59 -4.25 2.17
CA ILE A 73 -7.29 -4.66 1.65
C ILE A 73 -6.27 -3.52 1.65
N LEU A 74 -5.06 -3.81 2.10
CA LEU A 74 -3.86 -3.03 1.84
C LEU A 74 -3.06 -3.72 0.74
N LEU A 75 -2.85 -3.02 -0.37
CA LEU A 75 -1.90 -3.39 -1.41
C LEU A 75 -0.66 -2.51 -1.26
N CYS A 76 0.49 -3.10 -0.92
CA CYS A 76 1.70 -2.34 -0.71
C CYS A 76 2.95 -3.02 -1.27
N ASN A 77 3.97 -2.22 -1.60
CA ASN A 77 5.30 -2.73 -1.89
C ASN A 77 6.21 -2.72 -0.65
N ASP A 78 7.33 -3.44 -0.73
CA ASP A 78 8.31 -3.49 0.37
C ASP A 78 9.53 -2.59 0.14
N SER A 79 9.50 -1.65 -0.82
CA SER A 79 10.69 -0.84 -1.13
C SER A 79 11.21 -0.09 0.11
N HIS A 80 10.29 0.56 0.83
CA HIS A 80 10.60 1.26 2.08
C HIS A 80 10.34 0.42 3.34
N GLY A 81 9.87 -0.82 3.20
CA GLY A 81 9.54 -1.71 4.32
C GLY A 81 8.07 -1.73 4.75
N ASP A 82 7.15 -1.11 3.99
CA ASP A 82 5.73 -1.02 4.37
C ASP A 82 5.06 -2.40 4.45
N ALA A 83 5.31 -3.26 3.47
CA ALA A 83 4.86 -4.66 3.50
C ALA A 83 5.46 -5.45 4.67
N THR A 84 6.73 -5.21 5.02
CA THR A 84 7.36 -5.78 6.22
C THR A 84 6.65 -5.31 7.49
N LEU A 85 6.30 -4.02 7.60
CA LEU A 85 5.56 -3.52 8.76
C LEU A 85 4.16 -4.13 8.82
N ALA A 86 3.43 -4.18 7.70
CA ALA A 86 2.12 -4.83 7.62
C ALA A 86 2.18 -6.32 7.99
N LYS A 87 3.22 -7.03 7.57
CA LYS A 87 3.42 -8.45 7.91
C LYS A 87 3.62 -8.72 9.40
N MET A 88 4.16 -7.74 10.12
CA MET A 88 4.45 -7.84 11.56
C MET A 88 3.35 -7.20 12.42
N ASP A 89 2.35 -6.58 11.80
CA ASP A 89 1.20 -5.99 12.45
C ASP A 89 0.11 -7.04 12.66
N LYS A 90 -0.34 -7.18 13.91
CA LYS A 90 -1.36 -8.17 14.32
C LYS A 90 -2.77 -7.86 13.80
N ASP A 91 -2.98 -6.65 13.29
CA ASP A 91 -4.25 -6.22 12.71
C ASP A 91 -4.33 -6.54 11.21
N PHE A 92 -3.23 -7.00 10.61
CA PHE A 92 -3.15 -7.41 9.21
C PHE A 92 -2.89 -8.91 9.07
N GLN A 93 -3.59 -9.53 8.13
CA GLN A 93 -3.32 -10.87 7.65
C GLN A 93 -2.71 -10.79 6.26
N PHE A 94 -1.57 -11.45 6.05
CA PHE A 94 -0.99 -11.60 4.71
C PHE A 94 -1.80 -12.62 3.91
N ILE A 95 -2.36 -12.20 2.77
CA ILE A 95 -3.30 -13.03 1.98
C ILE A 95 -2.79 -13.37 0.57
N GLY A 96 -1.77 -12.69 0.08
CA GLY A 96 -1.28 -12.95 -1.27
C GLY A 96 -0.27 -11.94 -1.79
N VAL A 97 0.21 -12.19 -3.00
CA VAL A 97 1.05 -11.26 -3.75
C VAL A 97 0.45 -11.02 -5.12
N VAL A 98 0.81 -9.89 -5.74
CA VAL A 98 0.61 -9.71 -7.18
C VAL A 98 1.84 -10.26 -7.89
N THR A 99 1.64 -11.07 -8.92
CA THR A 99 2.70 -11.66 -9.73
C THR A 99 3.12 -10.74 -10.87
N ASN A 100 4.18 -11.10 -11.61
CA ASN A 100 4.67 -10.32 -12.75
C ASN A 100 3.65 -10.27 -13.91
N ASP A 101 2.80 -11.28 -14.04
CA ASP A 101 1.67 -11.34 -14.98
C ASP A 101 0.44 -10.58 -14.47
N LYS A 102 0.56 -9.80 -13.39
CA LYS A 102 -0.50 -8.98 -12.79
C LYS A 102 -1.68 -9.80 -12.28
N THR A 103 -1.45 -11.06 -11.92
CA THR A 103 -2.44 -11.93 -11.29
C THR A 103 -2.21 -12.00 -9.78
N ILE A 104 -3.23 -12.44 -9.03
CA ILE A 104 -3.13 -12.58 -7.57
C ILE A 104 -2.78 -14.04 -7.25
N GLN A 105 -1.67 -14.24 -6.54
CA GLN A 105 -1.27 -15.54 -6.00
C GLN A 105 -1.54 -15.59 -4.50
N THR A 106 -2.39 -16.54 -4.09
CA THR A 106 -2.74 -16.80 -2.67
C THR A 106 -2.23 -18.13 -2.15
N MET A 107 -1.72 -19.01 -3.03
CA MET A 107 -1.12 -20.29 -2.64
C MET A 107 0.37 -20.12 -2.32
N ASN A 108 0.85 -20.92 -1.37
CA ASN A 108 2.25 -20.97 -0.94
C ASN A 108 2.80 -19.62 -0.45
N VAL A 109 1.92 -18.75 0.07
CA VAL A 109 2.26 -17.40 0.56
C VAL A 109 3.21 -17.45 1.75
N GLU A 110 3.23 -18.55 2.50
CA GLU A 110 4.15 -18.81 3.60
C GLU A 110 5.63 -18.88 3.17
N ASN A 111 5.93 -18.89 1.86
CA ASN A 111 7.30 -18.83 1.35
C ASN A 111 7.86 -17.40 1.25
N TYR A 112 7.01 -16.38 1.32
CA TYR A 112 7.41 -14.98 1.40
C TYR A 112 7.80 -14.60 2.83
N PHE A 113 8.44 -13.44 2.98
CA PHE A 113 8.91 -12.92 4.27
C PHE A 113 9.88 -13.83 5.03
N LYS A 114 10.52 -14.78 4.33
CA LYS A 114 11.60 -15.64 4.87
C LYS A 114 12.96 -14.99 4.66
N LEU A 115 13.68 -14.72 5.74
CA LEU A 115 15.04 -14.19 5.67
C LEU A 115 16.05 -15.29 5.26
N PRO A 116 17.16 -14.93 4.57
CA PRO A 116 18.22 -15.86 4.21
C PRO A 116 18.83 -16.59 5.41
N LYS A 117 18.99 -15.86 6.52
CA LYS A 117 19.45 -16.36 7.81
C LYS A 117 18.30 -16.31 8.79
N ASP A 118 18.21 -17.31 9.65
CA ASP A 118 17.24 -17.33 10.74
C ASP A 118 17.65 -16.29 11.79
N ARG A 119 16.93 -15.17 11.81
CA ARG A 119 17.13 -14.07 12.74
C ARG A 119 15.82 -13.31 12.92
N PRO A 120 15.59 -12.72 14.11
CA PRO A 120 14.43 -11.87 14.31
C PRO A 120 14.44 -10.65 13.38
N ILE A 121 13.24 -10.20 13.00
CA ILE A 121 13.06 -8.97 12.25
C ILE A 121 13.22 -7.78 13.20
N ASP A 122 14.17 -6.91 12.89
CA ASP A 122 14.39 -5.65 13.60
C ASP A 122 13.55 -4.52 12.96
N LEU A 123 12.37 -4.30 13.51
CA LEU A 123 11.44 -3.27 13.04
C LEU A 123 11.97 -1.85 13.25
N THR A 124 12.80 -1.63 14.27
CA THR A 124 13.43 -0.33 14.52
C THR A 124 14.36 0.00 13.36
N SER A 125 15.21 -0.94 12.95
CA SER A 125 16.10 -0.72 11.81
C SER A 125 15.37 -0.53 10.48
N VAL A 126 14.24 -1.24 10.27
CA VAL A 126 13.39 -1.02 9.07
C VAL A 126 12.86 0.41 9.04
N LYS A 127 12.35 0.90 10.17
CA LYS A 127 11.80 2.26 10.30
C LYS A 127 12.87 3.33 10.09
N GLU A 128 14.01 3.20 10.76
CA GLU A 128 15.12 4.17 10.67
C GLU A 128 15.72 4.24 9.26
N LYS A 129 15.89 3.08 8.60
CA LYS A 129 16.51 3.02 7.26
C LYS A 129 15.52 3.24 6.14
N MET A 130 14.20 3.23 6.42
CA MET A 130 13.13 3.25 5.42
C MET A 130 13.41 2.30 4.26
N LYS A 131 13.74 1.05 4.59
CA LYS A 131 14.15 0.05 3.60
C LYS A 131 13.59 -1.32 3.94
N GLY A 132 13.01 -1.98 2.94
CA GLY A 132 12.58 -3.37 3.06
C GLY A 132 13.72 -4.34 3.34
N LEU A 133 13.34 -5.52 3.83
CA LEU A 133 14.31 -6.57 4.13
C LEU A 133 14.63 -7.41 2.89
N ASN A 134 15.82 -7.99 2.88
CA ASN A 134 16.23 -8.86 1.78
C ASN A 134 15.71 -10.28 1.99
N TYR A 135 14.42 -10.52 1.69
CA TYR A 135 13.81 -11.85 1.75
C TYR A 135 14.30 -12.77 0.63
N LYS A 136 14.23 -14.09 0.87
CA LYS A 136 14.57 -15.14 -0.10
C LYS A 136 13.68 -15.07 -1.33
N LEU A 137 12.38 -14.94 -1.10
CA LEU A 137 11.37 -14.74 -2.14
C LEU A 137 10.77 -13.35 -1.99
N LYS A 138 10.64 -12.63 -3.10
CA LYS A 138 10.13 -11.28 -3.15
C LYS A 138 9.04 -11.19 -4.22
N SER A 139 8.06 -10.35 -3.95
CA SER A 139 7.17 -9.78 -4.95
C SER A 139 7.34 -8.26 -4.96
N GLU A 140 6.95 -7.63 -6.06
CA GLU A 140 6.78 -6.18 -6.15
C GLU A 140 5.63 -5.70 -5.26
N ASN A 141 4.56 -6.49 -5.14
CA ASN A 141 3.33 -6.09 -4.48
C ASN A 141 2.77 -7.21 -3.60
N TYR A 142 2.40 -6.83 -2.38
CA TYR A 142 1.87 -7.71 -1.35
C TYR A 142 0.46 -7.25 -0.98
N LEU A 143 -0.39 -8.21 -0.65
CA LEU A 143 -1.78 -8.00 -0.24
C LEU A 143 -1.96 -8.42 1.21
N PHE A 144 -2.52 -7.50 2.00
CA PHE A 144 -2.87 -7.73 3.38
C PHE A 144 -4.34 -7.41 3.61
N GLN A 145 -5.06 -8.27 4.32
CA GLN A 145 -6.42 -7.98 4.78
C GLN A 145 -6.37 -7.45 6.21
N LYS A 146 -7.10 -6.36 6.49
CA LYS A 146 -7.26 -5.88 7.86
C LYS A 146 -8.26 -6.76 8.61
N ILE A 147 -7.84 -7.34 9.73
CA ILE A 147 -8.64 -8.28 10.52
C ILE A 147 -9.14 -7.69 11.86
N LYS A 148 -8.61 -6.52 12.27
CA LYS A 148 -8.96 -5.83 13.52
C LYS A 148 -9.00 -4.33 13.31
#